data_AF-A0A7W0KZL0-F1
#
_entry.id   AF-A0A7W0KZL0-F1
#
_cell.length_a   1.000
_cell.length_b   1.000
_cell.length_c   1.000
_cell.angle_alpha   90.00
_cell.angle_beta   90.00
_cell.angle_gamma   90.00
#
_symmetry.space_group_name_H-M   'P 1'
#
loop_
_entity.id
_entity.type
_entity.pdbx_description
1 polymer ?
#
loop_
_entity_poly.entity_id
_entity_poly.type
_entity_poly.pdbx_seq_one_letter_code
_entity_poly.pdbx_strand_id
1 'polypeptide(L)'
;MHPIERLRFVARAQGADAESLVRETAGALRGLGLDPAGLVVACRRIVERHPSCGVLWWLCARMLTSGDAHGASRDAVAAIE
;
A
#
# COMPACT_ATOMS: atom_id res chain seq x y z
N MET A 1 16.77 -2.08 -12.46
CA MET A 1 15.69 -1.07 -12.36
C MET A 1 15.82 -0.37 -11.03
N HIS A 2 15.91 0.96 -11.00
CA HIS A 2 16.11 1.75 -9.79
C HIS A 2 14.76 1.99 -9.05
N PRO A 3 14.72 2.13 -7.71
CA PRO A 3 13.47 2.14 -6.93
C PRO A 3 12.48 3.24 -7.34
N ILE A 4 12.97 4.39 -7.78
CA ILE A 4 12.13 5.51 -8.25
C ILE A 4 11.44 5.18 -9.59
N GLU A 5 12.09 4.43 -10.46
CA GLU A 5 11.59 4.01 -11.77
C GLU A 5 10.46 2.98 -11.61
N ARG A 6 10.56 2.11 -10.60
CA ARG A 6 9.47 1.19 -10.22
C ARG A 6 8.23 1.98 -9.78
N LEU A 7 8.39 2.97 -8.89
CA LEU A 7 7.26 3.81 -8.44
C LEU A 7 6.61 4.60 -9.59
N ARG A 8 7.41 5.08 -10.55
CA ARG A 8 6.93 5.80 -11.75
C ARG A 8 6.22 4.88 -12.75
N PHE A 9 6.53 3.59 -12.75
CA PHE A 9 5.86 2.57 -13.56
C PHE A 9 4.49 2.24 -12.95
N VAL A 10 4.45 1.95 -11.66
CA VAL A 10 3.22 1.64 -10.89
C VAL A 10 2.21 2.77 -10.98
N ALA A 11 2.65 4.02 -10.82
CA ALA A 11 1.77 5.19 -10.89
C ALA A 11 1.16 5.44 -12.29
N ARG A 12 1.66 4.79 -13.36
CA ARG A 12 1.18 4.96 -14.75
C ARG A 12 0.33 3.80 -15.25
N ALA A 13 0.29 2.68 -14.55
CA ALA A 13 -0.52 1.53 -14.94
C ALA A 13 -2.00 1.81 -14.63
N GLN A 14 -2.71 2.51 -15.53
CA GLN A 14 -4.17 2.47 -15.55
C GLN A 14 -4.59 1.10 -16.12
N GLY A 15 -5.19 0.25 -15.29
CA GLY A 15 -5.56 -1.13 -15.63
C GLY A 15 -4.67 -2.22 -15.03
N ALA A 16 -3.77 -1.89 -14.09
CA ALA A 16 -3.17 -2.91 -13.23
C ALA A 16 -4.28 -3.61 -12.44
N ASP A 17 -4.22 -4.93 -12.33
CA ASP A 17 -5.16 -5.67 -11.50
C ASP A 17 -5.07 -5.14 -10.04
N ALA A 18 -6.19 -5.14 -9.34
CA ALA A 18 -6.26 -4.64 -7.97
C ALA A 18 -5.35 -5.43 -7.01
N GLU A 19 -5.08 -6.69 -7.30
CA GLU A 19 -4.25 -7.60 -6.52
C GLU A 19 -2.77 -7.17 -6.56
N SER A 20 -2.25 -6.88 -7.76
CA SER A 20 -0.90 -6.39 -8.01
C SER A 20 -0.65 -5.05 -7.30
N LEU A 21 -1.60 -4.11 -7.39
CA LEU A 21 -1.50 -2.82 -6.69
C LEU A 21 -1.42 -2.99 -5.16
N VAL A 22 -2.25 -3.86 -4.60
CA VAL A 22 -2.23 -4.14 -3.16
C VAL A 22 -0.92 -4.83 -2.78
N ARG A 23 -0.49 -5.85 -3.52
CA ARG A 23 0.72 -6.63 -3.21
C ARG A 23 1.96 -5.74 -3.19
N GLU A 24 2.12 -4.89 -4.19
CA GLU A 24 3.27 -3.98 -4.27
C GLU A 24 3.21 -2.89 -3.19
N THR A 25 2.04 -2.29 -2.97
CA THR A 25 1.87 -1.24 -1.96
C THR A 25 2.06 -1.79 -0.55
N ALA A 26 1.45 -2.94 -0.24
CA ALA A 26 1.62 -3.63 1.03
C ALA A 26 3.09 -3.98 1.27
N GLY A 27 3.78 -4.49 0.25
CA GLY A 27 5.22 -4.76 0.31
C GLY A 27 6.05 -3.51 0.62
N ALA A 28 5.72 -2.37 0.00
CA ALA A 28 6.41 -1.11 0.24
C ALA A 28 6.16 -0.55 1.66
N LEU A 29 4.91 -0.64 2.14
CA LEU A 29 4.52 -0.12 3.46
C LEU A 29 4.99 -1.02 4.61
N ARG A 30 5.17 -2.32 4.38
CA ARG A 30 5.61 -3.29 5.40
C ARG A 30 6.94 -2.93 6.07
N GLY A 31 7.84 -2.26 5.34
CA GLY A 31 9.10 -1.74 5.88
C GLY A 31 8.94 -0.61 6.90
N LEU A 32 7.78 0.03 6.95
CA LEU A 32 7.44 1.12 7.87
C LEU A 32 6.66 0.65 9.10
N GLY A 33 6.37 -0.66 9.24
CA GLY A 33 5.53 -1.15 10.34
C GLY A 33 6.07 -0.87 11.75
N LEU A 34 7.37 -0.59 11.89
CA LEU A 34 8.01 -0.19 13.15
C LEU A 34 8.08 1.33 13.35
N ASP A 35 7.65 2.12 12.37
CA ASP A 35 7.57 3.58 12.41
C ASP A 35 6.12 4.02 12.14
N PRO A 36 5.29 4.12 13.20
CA PRO A 36 3.88 4.49 13.05
C PRO A 36 3.67 5.85 12.38
N ALA A 37 4.54 6.83 12.65
CA ALA A 37 4.45 8.16 12.05
C ALA A 37 4.77 8.11 10.55
N GLY A 38 5.83 7.40 10.17
CA GLY A 38 6.17 7.14 8.78
C GLY A 38 5.06 6.42 8.03
N LEU A 39 4.42 5.44 8.66
CA LEU A 39 3.30 4.70 8.08
C LEU A 39 2.09 5.61 7.79
N VAL A 40 1.70 6.46 8.74
CA VAL A 40 0.60 7.44 8.55
C VAL A 40 0.88 8.36 7.35
N VAL A 41 2.10 8.90 7.28
CA VAL A 41 2.50 9.80 6.19
C VAL A 41 2.51 9.07 4.85
N ALA A 42 3.02 7.85 4.80
CA ALA A 42 3.06 7.06 3.57
C ALA A 42 1.66 6.69 3.07
N CYS A 43 0.78 6.20 3.95
CA CYS A 43 -0.62 5.87 3.64
C CYS A 43 -1.37 7.11 3.12
N ARG A 44 -1.21 8.26 3.77
CA ARG A 44 -1.81 9.52 3.32
C ARG A 44 -1.38 9.88 1.90
N ARG A 45 -0.07 9.79 1.60
CA ARG A 45 0.46 10.11 0.26
C ARG A 45 -0.06 9.15 -0.82
N ILE A 46 -0.19 7.87 -0.51
CA ILE A 46 -0.76 6.87 -1.43
C ILE A 46 -2.20 7.25 -1.78
N VAL A 47 -3.01 7.54 -0.77
CA VAL A 47 -4.41 7.92 -0.92
C VAL A 47 -4.57 9.24 -1.67
N GLU A 48 -3.78 10.28 -1.34
CA GLU A 48 -3.78 11.56 -2.05
C GLU A 48 -3.41 11.39 -3.54
N ARG A 49 -2.52 10.44 -3.85
CA ARG A 49 -2.09 10.17 -5.23
C ARG A 49 -3.11 9.32 -6.01
N HIS A 50 -3.86 8.46 -5.33
CA HIS A 50 -4.81 7.52 -5.93
C HIS A 50 -6.21 7.63 -5.29
N PRO A 51 -6.84 8.82 -5.32
CA PRO A 51 -8.05 9.08 -4.54
C PRO A 51 -9.25 8.23 -4.96
N SER A 52 -9.30 7.79 -6.23
CA SER A 52 -10.36 6.93 -6.76
C SER A 52 -10.08 5.42 -6.62
N CYS A 53 -8.92 5.03 -6.08
CA CYS A 53 -8.53 3.62 -5.99
C CYS A 53 -8.99 3.03 -4.65
N GLY A 54 -10.23 2.52 -4.61
CA GLY A 54 -10.85 2.01 -3.38
C GLY A 54 -10.06 0.90 -2.67
N VAL A 55 -9.36 0.05 -3.43
CA VAL A 55 -8.55 -1.03 -2.86
C VAL A 55 -7.33 -0.52 -2.06
N LEU A 56 -6.75 0.61 -2.47
CA LEU A 56 -5.65 1.25 -1.73
C LEU A 56 -6.15 1.94 -0.46
N TRP A 57 -7.33 2.56 -0.51
CA TRP A 57 -8.01 3.05 0.69
C TRP A 57 -8.26 1.93 1.70
N TRP A 58 -8.78 0.79 1.23
CA TRP A 58 -9.02 -0.40 2.06
C TRP A 58 -7.74 -0.92 2.72
N LEU A 59 -6.65 -1.06 1.96
CA LEU A 59 -5.35 -1.49 2.48
C LEU A 59 -4.81 -0.51 3.54
N CYS A 60 -4.79 0.79 3.23
CA CYS A 60 -4.27 1.83 4.13
C CYS A 60 -5.06 1.88 5.43
N ALA A 61 -6.40 1.81 5.37
CA ALA A 61 -7.25 1.82 6.54
C ALA A 61 -6.99 0.60 7.46
N ARG A 62 -6.80 -0.59 6.89
CA ARG A 62 -6.46 -1.80 7.67
C ARG A 62 -5.12 -1.68 8.37
N MET A 63 -4.09 -1.21 7.67
CA MET A 63 -2.75 -1.06 8.26
C MET A 63 -2.71 0.01 9.36
N LEU A 64 -3.45 1.12 9.18
CA LEU A 64 -3.46 2.23 10.15
C LEU A 64 -4.27 1.95 11.41
N THR A 65 -5.27 1.06 11.33
CA THR A 65 -6.15 0.73 12.47
C THR A 65 -5.73 -0.55 13.21
N SER A 66 -4.72 -1.27 12.69
CA SER A 66 -4.18 -2.46 13.33
C SER A 66 -3.13 -2.12 14.39
N GLY A 67 -3.13 -2.87 15.50
CA GLY A 67 -2.03 -2.87 16.47
C GLY A 67 -0.77 -3.58 15.96
N ASP A 68 -0.89 -4.38 14.89
CA ASP A 68 0.20 -4.98 14.15
C ASP A 68 0.04 -4.66 12.66
N ALA A 69 0.73 -3.61 12.20
CA ALA A 69 0.70 -3.19 10.80
C ALA A 69 1.34 -4.23 9.87
N HIS A 70 2.31 -5.01 10.37
CA HIS A 70 2.99 -6.02 9.57
C HIS A 70 2.09 -7.23 9.31
N GLY A 71 1.40 -7.70 10.36
CA GLY A 71 0.35 -8.70 10.25
C GLY A 71 -0.78 -8.23 9.34
N ALA A 72 -1.29 -7.01 9.54
CA ALA A 72 -2.35 -6.45 8.72
C ALA A 72 -1.99 -6.35 7.23
N SER A 73 -0.73 -6.01 6.91
CA SER A 73 -0.21 -6.02 5.55
C SER A 73 -0.25 -7.42 4.93
N ARG A 74 0.21 -8.45 5.65
CA ARG A 74 0.18 -9.85 5.18
C ARG A 74 -1.25 -10.33 4.99
N ASP A 75 -2.14 -10.08 5.94
CA ASP A 75 -3.53 -10.50 5.89
C ASP A 75 -4.28 -9.82 4.74
N ALA A 76 -3.96 -8.56 4.44
CA ALA A 76 -4.56 -7.84 3.32
C ALA A 76 -4.13 -8.44 1.97
N VAL A 77 -2.88 -8.90 1.83
CA VAL A 77 -2.43 -9.61 0.61
C VAL A 77 -3.07 -10.99 0.49
N ALA A 78 -3.25 -11.71 1.60
CA ALA A 78 -3.91 -13.02 1.57
C ALA A 78 -5.42 -12.93 1.26
N ALA A 79 -6.08 -11.81 1.59
CA ALA A 79 -7.52 -11.64 1.39
C ALA A 79 -7.93 -11.30 -0.05
N ILE A 80 -6.97 -11.07 -0.94
CA ILE A 80 -7.18 -10.76 -2.36
C ILE A 80 -6.74 -11.90 -3.30
N GLU A 81 -6.11 -12.95 -2.75
CA GLU A 81 -5.81 -14.23 -3.41
C GLU A 81 -7.03 -15.16 -3.35
#